data_AF-A0A914JQC7-F1
#
_entry.id   AF-A0A914JQC7-F1
#
_cell.length_a   1.000
_cell.length_b   1.000
_cell.length_c   1.000
_cell.angle_alpha   90.00
_cell.angle_beta   90.00
_cell.angle_gamma   90.00
#
_symmetry.space_group_name_H-M   'P 1'
#
loop_
_entity.id
_entity.type
_entity.pdbx_description
1 polymer ?
#
loop_
_entity_poly.entity_id
_entity_poly.type
_entity_poly.pdbx_seq_one_letter_code
_entity_poly.pdbx_strand_id
1 'polypeptide(L)'
;MTTEASTEVTEVTNETKDVENGAAPESELPEELTFGNLLINPHLKVPHKAKDLCRIIQGDYAYYHYNCDGFDDSGWGCAYRSLQTIWSWLCYKRRVTRMPPNHKEIQECLVSIGDKPNSFIGSSGWIGSFEIGYVLQNLAKVEFRSLSSNTGKDLDEHGRALAYHFEHDGAPVMIGGGQYAHTILGVDYNRRSGECEFLILDPHYTGKDDVNAAIKGKGISWQTKKFFDAKSHYNLLLVMNTTG
;
A
#
# COMPACT_ATOMS: atom_id res chain seq x y z
N MET A 1 -49.97 -26.02 -67.98
CA MET A 1 -48.68 -25.99 -67.24
C MET A 1 -48.47 -24.57 -66.77
N THR A 2 -48.82 -24.28 -65.51
CA THR A 2 -48.40 -23.11 -64.72
C THR A 2 -49.04 -23.29 -63.36
N THR A 3 -48.25 -23.62 -62.36
CA THR A 3 -48.64 -23.61 -60.94
C THR A 3 -47.67 -22.67 -60.22
N GLU A 4 -48.24 -21.64 -59.61
CA GLU A 4 -47.58 -20.68 -58.74
C GLU A 4 -47.09 -21.37 -57.46
N ALA A 5 -45.92 -20.96 -56.96
CA ALA A 5 -45.47 -21.26 -55.61
C ALA A 5 -44.92 -19.96 -55.00
N SER A 6 -45.57 -19.51 -53.93
CA SER A 6 -45.13 -18.43 -53.05
C SER A 6 -43.82 -18.79 -52.35
N THR A 7 -42.89 -17.84 -52.31
CA THR A 7 -41.66 -17.93 -51.52
C THR A 7 -41.81 -17.04 -50.29
N GLU A 8 -41.85 -17.66 -49.12
CA GLU A 8 -41.89 -17.01 -47.81
C GLU A 8 -40.46 -16.68 -47.37
N VAL A 9 -40.24 -15.44 -46.94
CA VAL A 9 -38.93 -14.90 -46.53
C VAL A 9 -38.75 -15.13 -45.03
N THR A 10 -37.81 -15.99 -44.65
CA THR A 10 -37.38 -16.17 -43.25
C THR A 10 -36.35 -15.11 -42.86
N GLU A 11 -36.69 -14.26 -41.89
CA GLU A 11 -35.78 -13.34 -41.21
C GLU A 11 -34.71 -14.12 -40.42
N VAL A 12 -33.44 -13.77 -40.64
CA VAL A 12 -32.30 -14.26 -39.86
C VAL A 12 -31.99 -13.23 -38.78
N THR A 13 -32.35 -13.52 -37.53
CA THR A 13 -31.91 -12.74 -36.37
C THR A 13 -30.49 -13.16 -35.97
N ASN A 14 -29.53 -12.25 -36.11
CA ASN A 14 -28.17 -12.40 -35.59
C ASN A 14 -28.20 -12.32 -34.06
N GLU A 15 -27.98 -13.44 -33.36
CA GLU A 15 -27.65 -13.45 -31.95
C GLU A 15 -26.19 -13.04 -31.75
N THR A 16 -25.99 -11.82 -31.23
CA THR A 16 -24.71 -11.42 -30.63
C THR A 16 -24.50 -12.21 -29.34
N LYS A 17 -23.49 -13.08 -29.32
CA LYS A 17 -22.98 -13.68 -28.09
C LYS A 17 -22.33 -12.59 -27.25
N ASP A 18 -23.01 -12.20 -26.17
CA ASP A 18 -22.42 -11.45 -25.08
C ASP A 18 -21.27 -12.28 -24.49
N VAL A 19 -20.05 -11.76 -24.61
CA VAL A 19 -18.90 -12.27 -23.87
C VAL A 19 -19.07 -11.76 -22.44
N GLU A 20 -19.61 -12.61 -21.57
CA GLU A 20 -19.54 -12.41 -20.13
C GLU A 20 -18.07 -12.28 -19.72
N ASN A 21 -17.64 -11.05 -19.42
CA ASN A 21 -16.43 -10.80 -18.66
C ASN A 21 -16.64 -11.32 -17.24
N GLY A 22 -16.38 -12.62 -17.05
CA GLY A 22 -16.26 -13.24 -15.74
C GLY A 22 -15.03 -12.69 -15.02
N ALA A 23 -15.18 -11.56 -14.34
CA ALA A 23 -14.28 -11.23 -13.24
C ALA A 23 -14.44 -12.35 -12.20
N ALA A 24 -13.36 -13.08 -11.92
CA ALA A 24 -13.34 -14.02 -10.81
C ALA A 24 -13.77 -13.29 -9.52
N PRO A 25 -14.57 -13.92 -8.64
CA PRO A 25 -14.93 -13.30 -7.39
C PRO A 25 -13.63 -12.99 -6.64
N GLU A 26 -13.51 -11.73 -6.21
CA GLU A 26 -12.47 -11.24 -5.31
C GLU A 26 -12.58 -12.08 -4.03
N SER A 27 -11.86 -13.20 -4.02
CA SER A 27 -12.19 -14.31 -3.14
C SER A 27 -11.64 -14.00 -1.76
N GLU A 28 -12.54 -13.96 -0.78
CA GLU A 28 -12.29 -13.73 0.64
C GLU A 28 -10.97 -14.39 1.09
N LEU A 29 -10.21 -13.66 1.92
CA LEU A 29 -9.01 -14.21 2.52
C LEU A 29 -9.33 -15.50 3.29
N PRO A 30 -8.42 -16.49 3.32
CA PRO A 30 -8.55 -17.64 4.22
C PRO A 30 -8.85 -17.18 5.65
N GLU A 31 -9.67 -17.94 6.41
CA GLU A 31 -10.02 -17.61 7.81
C GLU A 31 -8.80 -17.37 8.71
N GLU A 32 -7.65 -17.94 8.37
CA GLU A 32 -6.38 -17.78 9.09
C GLU A 32 -5.75 -16.39 8.94
N LEU A 33 -6.22 -15.59 7.96
CA LEU A 33 -5.76 -14.23 7.65
C LEU A 33 -6.83 -13.18 7.99
N THR A 34 -7.37 -13.24 9.22
CA THR A 34 -8.27 -12.20 9.72
C THR A 34 -7.47 -11.04 10.33
N PHE A 35 -7.71 -9.82 9.85
CA PHE A 35 -7.09 -8.60 10.39
C PHE A 35 -7.84 -8.01 11.60
N GLY A 36 -8.70 -8.81 12.26
CA GLY A 36 -9.46 -8.39 13.43
C GLY A 36 -10.30 -7.14 13.16
N ASN A 37 -10.14 -6.13 14.02
CA ASN A 37 -10.88 -4.87 13.94
C ASN A 37 -10.16 -3.79 13.11
N LEU A 38 -9.01 -4.09 12.50
CA LEU A 38 -8.26 -3.09 11.74
C LEU A 38 -9.08 -2.58 10.56
N LEU A 39 -8.95 -1.28 10.27
CA LEU A 39 -9.60 -0.68 9.12
C LEU A 39 -9.04 -1.24 7.81
N ILE A 40 -9.91 -1.79 6.98
CA ILE A 40 -9.58 -2.22 5.61
C ILE A 40 -9.86 -1.07 4.65
N ASN A 41 -8.87 -0.73 3.83
CA ASN A 41 -8.97 0.30 2.78
C ASN A 41 -9.58 1.64 3.23
N PRO A 42 -9.15 2.26 4.35
CA PRO A 42 -9.73 3.52 4.80
C PRO A 42 -9.59 4.66 3.76
N HIS A 43 -8.65 4.53 2.81
CA HIS A 43 -8.47 5.48 1.71
C HIS A 43 -9.70 5.66 0.83
N LEU A 44 -10.55 4.64 0.70
CA LEU A 44 -11.76 4.70 -0.13
C LEU A 44 -12.79 5.73 0.38
N LYS A 45 -12.67 6.18 1.64
CA LYS A 45 -13.53 7.19 2.24
C LYS A 45 -12.88 8.57 2.32
N VAL A 46 -11.62 8.71 1.89
CA VAL A 46 -10.91 10.00 1.93
C VAL A 46 -11.35 10.84 0.74
N PRO A 47 -12.00 12.00 0.97
CA PRO A 47 -12.41 12.87 -0.13
C PRO A 47 -11.17 13.47 -0.80
N HIS A 48 -11.12 13.39 -2.14
CA HIS A 48 -10.07 14.01 -2.94
C HIS A 48 -10.58 14.38 -4.32
N LYS A 49 -10.14 15.55 -4.80
CA LYS A 49 -10.39 15.97 -6.19
C LYS A 49 -9.07 15.92 -6.93
N ALA A 50 -8.93 14.90 -7.77
CA ALA A 50 -7.74 14.71 -8.60
C ALA A 50 -7.43 15.98 -9.40
N LYS A 51 -6.17 16.43 -9.34
CA LYS A 51 -5.66 17.61 -10.03
C LYS A 51 -5.19 17.26 -11.43
N ASP A 52 -4.49 16.14 -11.59
CA ASP A 52 -4.04 15.64 -12.90
C ASP A 52 -3.83 14.11 -12.86
N LEU A 53 -2.58 13.63 -12.77
CA LEU A 53 -2.27 12.20 -12.79
C LEU A 53 -2.36 11.63 -11.37
N CYS A 54 -3.58 11.25 -10.98
CA CYS A 54 -3.83 10.53 -9.74
C CYS A 54 -3.70 9.02 -9.94
N ARG A 55 -2.83 8.40 -9.14
CA ARG A 55 -2.66 6.94 -9.03
C ARG A 55 -2.57 6.56 -7.57
N ILE A 56 -3.38 5.58 -7.17
CA ILE A 56 -3.45 5.07 -5.81
C ILE A 56 -3.15 3.57 -5.82
N ILE A 57 -2.90 3.04 -4.64
CA ILE A 57 -2.81 1.60 -4.33
C ILE A 57 -3.85 0.77 -5.08
N GLN A 58 -3.46 -0.43 -5.50
CA GLN A 58 -4.34 -1.42 -6.12
C GLN A 58 -4.49 -2.66 -5.22
N GLY A 59 -5.72 -2.97 -4.84
CA GLY A 59 -6.06 -4.10 -3.96
C GLY A 59 -6.07 -3.72 -2.49
N ASP A 60 -6.43 -4.70 -1.67
CA ASP A 60 -6.78 -4.47 -0.27
C ASP A 60 -5.58 -4.45 0.65
N TYR A 61 -5.72 -3.74 1.77
CA TYR A 61 -4.77 -3.74 2.88
C TYR A 61 -5.46 -3.38 4.20
N ALA A 62 -4.86 -3.80 5.31
CA ALA A 62 -5.24 -3.41 6.65
C ALA A 62 -4.37 -2.26 7.16
N TYR A 63 -4.98 -1.30 7.85
CA TYR A 63 -4.29 -0.16 8.43
C TYR A 63 -3.68 -0.52 9.79
N TYR A 64 -2.37 -0.76 9.81
CA TYR A 64 -1.61 -0.91 11.04
C TYR A 64 -1.11 0.45 11.54
N HIS A 65 -1.34 0.72 12.83
CA HIS A 65 -0.91 1.95 13.50
C HIS A 65 -0.54 1.66 14.96
N TYR A 66 -0.08 2.68 15.69
CA TYR A 66 0.29 2.51 17.10
C TYR A 66 -0.83 1.91 17.94
N ASN A 67 -0.44 1.01 18.84
CA ASN A 67 -1.33 0.34 19.80
C ASN A 67 -2.43 -0.57 19.20
N CYS A 68 -2.45 -0.81 17.88
CA CYS A 68 -3.57 -1.50 17.22
C CYS A 68 -3.71 -3.00 17.58
N ASP A 69 -2.65 -3.62 18.09
CA ASP A 69 -2.58 -5.02 18.54
C ASP A 69 -2.37 -5.14 20.05
N GLY A 70 -2.64 -4.07 20.81
CA GLY A 70 -2.44 -4.04 22.26
C GLY A 70 -0.98 -3.91 22.69
N PHE A 71 -0.05 -3.66 21.76
CA PHE A 71 1.35 -3.41 22.04
C PHE A 71 1.69 -1.91 21.96
N ASP A 72 2.24 -1.35 23.04
CA ASP A 72 2.65 0.06 23.07
C ASP A 72 4.00 0.27 22.39
N ASP A 73 3.92 0.66 21.12
CA ASP A 73 5.04 1.03 20.28
C ASP A 73 5.12 2.53 19.99
N SER A 74 4.45 3.33 20.83
CA SER A 74 4.37 4.78 20.68
C SER A 74 5.78 5.40 20.70
N GLY A 75 6.11 6.13 19.65
CA GLY A 75 7.39 6.82 19.50
C GLY A 75 8.52 5.97 18.90
N TRP A 76 8.28 4.70 18.56
CA TRP A 76 9.33 3.88 17.93
C TRP A 76 8.88 2.84 16.91
N GLY A 77 7.60 2.50 16.88
CA GLY A 77 7.07 1.45 16.01
C GLY A 77 6.67 1.87 14.61
N CYS A 78 6.80 3.15 14.23
CA CYS A 78 6.16 3.68 13.01
C CYS A 78 6.55 2.90 11.74
N ALA A 79 7.83 2.56 11.61
CA ALA A 79 8.35 1.75 10.51
C ALA A 79 7.86 0.29 10.57
N TYR A 80 7.73 -0.29 11.76
CA TYR A 80 7.17 -1.63 11.97
C TYR A 80 5.71 -1.69 11.51
N ARG A 81 4.89 -0.68 11.87
CA ARG A 81 3.48 -0.59 11.45
C ARG A 81 3.32 -0.36 9.95
N SER A 82 4.21 0.43 9.34
CA SER A 82 4.25 0.58 7.88
C SER A 82 4.58 -0.75 7.18
N LEU A 83 5.54 -1.51 7.71
CA LEU A 83 5.84 -2.87 7.23
C LEU A 83 4.62 -3.80 7.39
N GLN A 84 3.92 -3.78 8.52
CA GLN A 84 2.73 -4.61 8.72
C GLN A 84 1.59 -4.25 7.75
N THR A 85 1.43 -2.96 7.44
CA THR A 85 0.51 -2.48 6.39
C THR A 85 0.89 -3.07 5.03
N ILE A 86 2.16 -2.98 4.64
CA ILE A 86 2.67 -3.58 3.38
C ILE A 86 2.46 -5.10 3.37
N TRP A 87 2.72 -5.77 4.49
CA TRP A 87 2.55 -7.20 4.61
C TRP A 87 1.09 -7.62 4.44
N SER A 88 0.15 -6.86 5.03
CA SER A 88 -1.28 -7.13 4.87
C SER A 88 -1.71 -7.06 3.40
N TRP A 89 -1.16 -6.12 2.63
CA TRP A 89 -1.38 -6.05 1.19
C TRP A 89 -0.85 -7.29 0.47
N LEU A 90 0.32 -7.80 0.86
CA LEU A 90 0.86 -9.06 0.34
C LEU A 90 -0.05 -10.26 0.67
N CYS A 91 -0.70 -10.27 1.84
CA CYS A 91 -1.69 -11.29 2.18
C CYS A 91 -2.88 -11.25 1.21
N TYR A 92 -3.46 -10.07 0.98
CA TYR A 92 -4.57 -9.88 0.03
C TYR A 92 -4.17 -10.23 -1.41
N LYS A 93 -2.92 -9.98 -1.80
CA LYS A 93 -2.36 -10.43 -3.09
C LYS A 93 -2.01 -11.93 -3.11
N ARG A 94 -2.24 -12.67 -2.03
CA ARG A 94 -1.90 -14.10 -1.87
C ARG A 94 -0.43 -14.41 -2.13
N ARG A 95 0.44 -13.43 -1.90
CA ARG A 95 1.90 -13.59 -2.01
C ARG A 95 2.52 -14.12 -0.72
N VAL A 96 1.84 -13.91 0.40
CA VAL A 96 2.17 -14.50 1.70
C VAL A 96 0.92 -15.13 2.30
N THR A 97 1.08 -16.26 2.97
CA THR A 97 -0.02 -17.03 3.58
C THR A 97 -0.01 -16.97 5.11
N ARG A 98 0.79 -16.06 5.69
CA ARG A 98 0.90 -15.86 7.14
C ARG A 98 0.61 -14.42 7.51
N MET A 99 0.13 -14.22 8.74
CA MET A 99 -0.10 -12.89 9.31
C MET A 99 1.18 -12.03 9.32
N PRO A 100 1.04 -10.69 9.32
CA PRO A 100 2.17 -9.78 9.46
C PRO A 100 3.01 -10.12 10.71
N PRO A 101 4.35 -10.12 10.61
CA PRO A 101 5.20 -10.36 11.76
C PRO A 101 4.99 -9.27 12.82
N ASN A 102 5.03 -9.68 14.08
CA ASN A 102 5.11 -8.73 15.19
C ASN A 102 6.51 -8.09 15.30
N HIS A 103 6.68 -7.09 16.15
CA HIS A 103 7.95 -6.37 16.30
C HIS A 103 9.12 -7.29 16.67
N LYS A 104 8.87 -8.28 17.52
CA LYS A 104 9.90 -9.24 17.95
C LYS A 104 10.35 -10.13 16.78
N GLU A 105 9.42 -10.65 15.97
CA GLU A 105 9.76 -11.42 14.77
C GLU A 105 10.53 -10.58 13.74
N ILE A 106 10.17 -9.30 13.59
CA ILE A 106 10.89 -8.34 12.73
C ILE A 106 12.33 -8.17 13.24
N GLN A 107 12.52 -7.96 14.54
CA GLN A 107 13.83 -7.81 15.17
C GLN A 107 14.66 -9.11 15.07
N GLU A 108 14.04 -10.26 15.32
CA GLU A 108 14.67 -11.58 15.19
C GLU A 108 15.14 -11.83 13.75
N CYS A 109 14.34 -11.44 12.75
CA CYS A 109 14.76 -11.50 11.35
C CYS A 109 16.03 -10.66 11.12
N LEU A 110 16.03 -9.39 11.54
CA LEU A 110 17.17 -8.48 11.33
C LEU A 110 18.45 -8.97 12.05
N VAL A 111 18.30 -9.56 13.23
CA VAL A 111 19.42 -10.19 13.94
C VAL A 111 19.90 -11.44 13.21
N SER A 112 19.00 -12.30 12.73
CA SER A 112 19.35 -13.56 12.07
C SER A 112 20.15 -13.38 10.78
N ILE A 113 19.95 -12.27 10.08
CA ILE A 113 20.68 -11.92 8.85
C ILE A 113 21.97 -11.12 9.13
N GLY A 114 22.28 -10.84 10.39
CA GLY A 114 23.49 -10.12 10.82
C GLY A 114 23.42 -8.60 10.67
N ASP A 115 22.25 -8.01 10.42
CA ASP A 115 22.07 -6.55 10.30
C ASP A 115 22.08 -5.86 11.67
N LYS A 116 21.52 -6.51 12.70
CA LYS A 116 21.43 -5.98 14.07
C LYS A 116 22.07 -6.93 15.10
N PRO A 117 22.56 -6.41 16.25
CA PRO A 117 23.07 -7.25 17.33
C PRO A 117 21.93 -7.97 18.08
N ASN A 118 22.23 -9.08 18.75
CA ASN A 118 21.26 -9.83 19.56
C ASN A 118 20.48 -8.98 20.58
N SER A 119 21.10 -7.92 21.12
CA SER A 119 20.45 -6.98 22.05
C SER A 119 19.31 -6.16 21.44
N PHE A 120 19.14 -6.20 20.12
CA PHE A 120 18.04 -5.53 19.42
C PHE A 120 16.69 -6.23 19.62
N ILE A 121 16.69 -7.54 19.86
CA ILE A 121 15.47 -8.32 20.10
C ILE A 121 14.85 -7.89 21.43
N GLY A 122 13.56 -7.54 21.41
CA GLY A 122 12.81 -7.03 22.54
C GLY A 122 13.10 -5.56 22.89
N SER A 123 13.93 -4.87 22.10
CA SER A 123 14.20 -3.43 22.28
C SER A 123 13.11 -2.55 21.66
N SER A 124 13.15 -1.25 21.98
CA SER A 124 12.35 -0.21 21.32
C SER A 124 13.13 0.51 20.21
N GLY A 125 14.07 -0.18 19.56
CA GLY A 125 14.94 0.41 18.55
C GLY A 125 14.21 0.67 17.22
N TRP A 126 14.48 1.83 16.61
CA TRP A 126 13.94 2.19 15.30
C TRP A 126 14.57 1.36 14.17
N ILE A 127 13.78 1.19 13.11
CA ILE A 127 14.21 0.61 11.83
C ILE A 127 13.84 1.60 10.71
N GLY A 128 14.58 1.53 9.60
CA GLY A 128 14.35 2.36 8.43
C GLY A 128 13.81 1.56 7.24
N SER A 129 13.78 2.21 6.07
CA SER A 129 13.34 1.59 4.82
C SER A 129 14.20 0.39 4.42
N PHE A 130 15.52 0.41 4.65
CA PHE A 130 16.39 -0.71 4.31
C PHE A 130 16.09 -1.95 5.17
N GLU A 131 15.97 -1.78 6.49
CA GLU A 131 15.62 -2.88 7.39
C GLU A 131 14.25 -3.49 7.05
N ILE A 132 13.25 -2.65 6.71
CA ILE A 132 11.96 -3.13 6.19
C ILE A 132 12.17 -3.99 4.93
N GLY A 133 13.00 -3.52 4.00
CA GLY A 133 13.34 -4.24 2.78
C GLY A 133 13.99 -5.59 3.05
N TYR A 134 14.93 -5.66 3.98
CA TYR A 134 15.56 -6.93 4.37
C TYR A 134 14.54 -7.90 4.96
N VAL A 135 13.59 -7.44 5.78
CA VAL A 135 12.54 -8.28 6.34
C VAL A 135 11.61 -8.81 5.25
N LEU A 136 11.23 -7.97 4.28
CA LEU A 136 10.42 -8.39 3.13
C LEU A 136 11.13 -9.44 2.26
N GLN A 137 12.41 -9.23 1.95
CA GLN A 137 13.21 -10.20 1.18
C GLN A 137 13.36 -11.54 1.93
N ASN A 138 13.60 -11.50 3.25
CA ASN A 138 13.88 -12.71 4.01
C ASN A 138 12.63 -13.49 4.40
N LEU A 139 11.57 -12.81 4.84
CA LEU A 139 10.37 -13.47 5.35
C LEU A 139 9.26 -13.60 4.32
N ALA A 140 9.12 -12.63 3.39
CA ALA A 140 8.08 -12.65 2.36
C ALA A 140 8.59 -13.07 0.98
N LYS A 141 9.91 -13.16 0.78
CA LYS A 141 10.55 -13.44 -0.52
C LYS A 141 10.12 -12.46 -1.62
N VAL A 142 10.00 -11.19 -1.24
CA VAL A 142 9.59 -10.10 -2.13
C VAL A 142 10.74 -9.11 -2.29
N GLU A 143 10.99 -8.72 -3.54
CA GLU A 143 11.99 -7.71 -3.88
C GLU A 143 11.43 -6.30 -3.76
N PHE A 144 12.32 -5.33 -3.54
CA PHE A 144 11.95 -3.92 -3.44
C PHE A 144 12.94 -3.03 -4.20
N ARG A 145 12.50 -1.82 -4.53
CA ARG A 145 13.34 -0.72 -5.01
C ARG A 145 13.35 0.39 -3.99
N SER A 146 14.41 1.19 -4.00
CA SER A 146 14.51 2.40 -3.19
C SER A 146 14.52 3.64 -4.09
N LEU A 147 13.77 4.66 -3.70
CA LEU A 147 13.96 6.03 -4.18
C LEU A 147 14.50 6.86 -3.01
N SER A 148 15.47 7.73 -3.28
CA SER A 148 16.08 8.58 -2.24
C SER A 148 15.95 10.05 -2.63
N SER A 149 15.69 10.86 -1.63
CA SER A 149 15.54 12.30 -1.75
C SER A 149 16.41 12.98 -0.69
N ASN A 150 17.25 13.93 -1.11
CA ASN A 150 18.17 14.60 -0.20
C ASN A 150 17.44 15.47 0.83
N THR A 151 16.30 16.04 0.45
CA THR A 151 15.47 16.86 1.34
C THR A 151 13.99 16.60 1.11
N GLY A 152 13.15 16.85 2.11
CA GLY A 152 11.69 16.76 1.94
C GLY A 152 11.11 17.70 0.86
N LYS A 153 11.87 18.71 0.40
CA LYS A 153 11.43 19.61 -0.67
C LYS A 153 11.47 18.95 -2.05
N ASP A 154 12.33 17.95 -2.21
CA ASP A 154 12.63 17.31 -3.49
C ASP A 154 11.72 16.07 -3.71
N LEU A 155 10.81 15.76 -2.78
CA LEU A 155 9.88 14.63 -2.90
C LEU A 155 8.96 14.70 -4.12
N ASP A 156 8.63 15.92 -4.58
CA ASP A 156 7.84 16.12 -5.80
C ASP A 156 8.55 15.55 -7.05
N GLU A 157 9.88 15.43 -7.04
CA GLU A 157 10.66 14.86 -8.15
C GLU A 157 10.31 13.38 -8.41
N HIS A 158 9.78 12.69 -7.40
CA HIS A 158 9.37 11.28 -7.51
C HIS A 158 7.95 11.08 -8.04
N GLY A 159 7.19 12.15 -8.33
CA GLY A 159 5.78 12.05 -8.73
C GLY A 159 5.51 11.09 -9.88
N ARG A 160 6.33 11.13 -10.94
CA ARG A 160 6.22 10.21 -12.08
C ARG A 160 6.56 8.76 -11.70
N ALA A 161 7.59 8.55 -10.89
CA ALA A 161 8.02 7.22 -10.48
C ALA A 161 6.98 6.55 -9.56
N LEU A 162 6.40 7.33 -8.64
CA LEU A 162 5.31 6.88 -7.78
C LEU A 162 4.04 6.58 -8.58
N ALA A 163 3.68 7.44 -9.54
CA ALA A 163 2.52 7.18 -10.40
C ALA A 163 2.69 5.87 -11.20
N TYR A 164 3.89 5.65 -11.76
CA TYR A 164 4.23 4.40 -12.45
C TYR A 164 4.14 3.19 -11.51
N HIS A 165 4.72 3.29 -10.30
CA HIS A 165 4.67 2.24 -9.28
C HIS A 165 3.24 1.87 -8.93
N PHE A 166 2.38 2.84 -8.61
CA PHE A 166 0.97 2.55 -8.28
C PHE A 166 0.18 2.00 -9.47
N GLU A 167 0.56 2.32 -10.70
CA GLU A 167 -0.07 1.79 -11.91
C GLU A 167 0.34 0.33 -12.21
N HIS A 168 1.59 -0.05 -11.95
CA HIS A 168 2.14 -1.36 -12.35
C HIS A 168 2.31 -2.34 -11.19
N ASP A 169 2.87 -1.86 -10.07
CA ASP A 169 3.11 -2.67 -8.87
C ASP A 169 1.93 -2.58 -7.89
N GLY A 170 1.32 -1.39 -7.78
CA GLY A 170 0.11 -1.16 -6.99
C GLY A 170 0.29 -1.25 -5.47
N ALA A 171 1.50 -1.51 -4.97
CA ALA A 171 1.78 -1.74 -3.56
C ALA A 171 1.86 -0.44 -2.74
N PRO A 172 1.53 -0.45 -1.43
CA PRO A 172 1.84 0.64 -0.52
C PRO A 172 3.35 0.94 -0.53
N VAL A 173 3.71 2.23 -0.38
CA VAL A 173 5.11 2.68 -0.36
C VAL A 173 5.45 3.17 1.04
N MET A 174 6.41 2.53 1.71
CA MET A 174 6.92 3.07 2.97
C MET A 174 7.85 4.25 2.67
N ILE A 175 7.73 5.33 3.42
CA ILE A 175 8.64 6.47 3.38
C ILE A 175 9.22 6.71 4.77
N GLY A 176 10.55 6.75 4.88
CA GLY A 176 11.27 7.04 6.12
C GLY A 176 12.13 8.30 5.99
N GLY A 177 12.08 9.19 6.99
CA GLY A 177 12.95 10.36 7.08
C GLY A 177 13.15 10.81 8.52
N GLY A 178 14.41 10.98 8.91
CA GLY A 178 14.79 11.20 10.31
C GLY A 178 14.36 10.00 11.17
N GLN A 179 13.48 10.26 12.13
CA GLN A 179 12.99 9.29 13.11
C GLN A 179 11.55 8.82 12.82
N TYR A 180 10.97 9.28 11.72
CA TYR A 180 9.56 9.09 11.39
C TYR A 180 9.40 8.28 10.11
N ALA A 181 8.39 7.42 10.10
CA ALA A 181 7.98 6.64 8.96
C ALA A 181 6.48 6.83 8.69
N HIS A 182 6.11 6.83 7.41
CA HIS A 182 4.71 6.84 6.98
C HIS A 182 4.52 5.86 5.82
N THR A 183 3.28 5.63 5.42
CA THR A 183 2.95 4.84 4.23
C THR A 183 2.24 5.73 3.20
N ILE A 184 2.81 5.86 2.01
CA ILE A 184 2.18 6.52 0.87
C ILE A 184 1.32 5.48 0.15
N LEU A 185 0.03 5.80 -0.01
CA LEU A 185 -0.96 4.96 -0.69
C LEU A 185 -1.35 5.51 -2.06
N GLY A 186 -0.81 6.66 -2.45
CA GLY A 186 -1.11 7.26 -3.74
C GLY A 186 -0.41 8.58 -3.94
N VAL A 187 -0.39 9.01 -5.20
CA VAL A 187 0.14 10.29 -5.64
C VAL A 187 -0.84 10.94 -6.61
N ASP A 188 -0.99 12.25 -6.50
CA ASP A 188 -1.64 13.11 -7.49
C ASP A 188 -0.59 14.08 -8.02
N TYR A 189 -0.07 13.74 -9.19
CA TYR A 189 1.06 14.42 -9.81
C TYR A 189 0.58 15.39 -10.89
N ASN A 190 0.82 16.68 -10.69
CA ASN A 190 0.57 17.69 -11.71
C ASN A 190 1.70 17.68 -12.75
N ARG A 191 1.42 17.14 -13.94
CA ARG A 191 2.44 17.01 -15.01
C ARG A 191 2.91 18.34 -15.56
N ARG A 192 2.18 19.43 -15.33
CA ARG A 192 2.54 20.79 -15.78
C ARG A 192 3.43 21.50 -14.76
N SER A 193 3.05 21.53 -13.48
CA SER A 193 3.81 22.25 -12.44
C SER A 193 4.90 21.40 -11.78
N GLY A 194 4.79 20.08 -11.85
CA GLY A 194 5.64 19.14 -11.13
C GLY A 194 5.21 18.88 -9.68
N GLU A 195 4.22 19.62 -9.16
CA GLU A 195 3.77 19.49 -7.77
C GLU A 195 3.04 18.16 -7.52
N CYS A 196 3.27 17.58 -6.35
CA CYS A 196 2.59 16.38 -5.91
C CYS A 196 1.73 16.63 -4.66
N GLU A 197 0.61 15.91 -4.60
CA GLU A 197 -0.02 15.52 -3.34
C GLU A 197 0.15 14.03 -3.13
N PHE A 198 0.37 13.62 -1.88
CA PHE A 198 0.63 12.27 -1.45
C PHE A 198 -0.51 11.84 -0.53
N LEU A 199 -1.13 10.69 -0.81
CA LEU A 199 -2.09 10.10 0.11
C LEU A 199 -1.32 9.38 1.21
N ILE A 200 -1.29 9.96 2.40
CA ILE A 200 -0.54 9.45 3.55
C ILE A 200 -1.45 8.65 4.46
N LEU A 201 -1.01 7.45 4.80
CA LEU A 201 -1.47 6.64 5.91
C LEU A 201 -0.44 6.74 7.04
N ASP A 202 -0.86 7.33 8.15
CA ASP A 202 0.01 7.70 9.27
C ASP A 202 0.02 6.60 10.34
N PRO A 203 1.12 5.84 10.50
CA PRO A 203 1.20 4.80 11.51
C PRO A 203 1.22 5.33 12.96
N HIS A 204 1.38 6.64 13.17
CA HIS A 204 1.39 7.25 14.49
C HIS A 204 0.00 7.46 15.09
N TYR A 205 -1.07 7.19 14.32
CA TYR A 205 -2.44 7.30 14.79
C TYR A 205 -2.67 6.41 16.01
N THR A 206 -3.28 6.97 17.06
CA THR A 206 -3.61 6.29 18.32
C THR A 206 -5.11 6.32 18.63
N GLY A 207 -5.93 6.77 17.68
CA GLY A 207 -7.37 6.80 17.85
C GLY A 207 -8.00 5.43 17.60
N LYS A 208 -9.33 5.42 17.49
CA LYS A 208 -10.11 4.19 17.30
C LYS A 208 -10.04 3.73 15.84
N ASP A 209 -10.16 2.42 15.62
CA ASP A 209 -10.43 1.81 14.31
C ASP A 209 -11.84 2.17 13.79
N ASP A 210 -12.05 3.45 13.51
CA ASP A 210 -13.22 4.00 12.85
C ASP A 210 -12.74 4.94 11.75
N VAL A 211 -13.27 4.75 10.53
CA VAL A 211 -12.79 5.48 9.36
C VAL A 211 -13.00 7.00 9.49
N ASN A 212 -14.08 7.46 10.12
CA ASN A 212 -14.32 8.88 10.32
C ASN A 212 -13.37 9.46 11.36
N ALA A 213 -13.08 8.71 12.43
CA ALA A 213 -12.10 9.08 13.44
C ALA A 213 -10.68 9.13 12.86
N ALA A 214 -10.32 8.19 11.99
CA ALA A 214 -9.02 8.16 11.30
C ALA A 214 -8.86 9.37 10.36
N ILE A 215 -9.88 9.69 9.56
CA ILE A 215 -9.88 10.87 8.67
C ILE A 215 -9.80 12.16 9.50
N LYS A 216 -10.66 12.31 10.53
CA LYS A 216 -10.70 13.51 11.38
C LYS A 216 -9.40 13.69 12.17
N GLY A 217 -8.80 12.59 12.62
CA GLY A 217 -7.52 12.57 13.35
C GLY A 217 -6.29 12.63 12.46
N LYS A 218 -6.44 12.76 11.14
CA LYS A 218 -5.36 12.73 10.14
C LYS A 218 -4.53 11.44 10.13
N GLY A 219 -5.08 10.33 10.63
CA GLY A 219 -4.51 8.99 10.43
C GLY A 219 -4.45 8.61 8.95
N ILE A 220 -5.33 9.19 8.13
CA ILE A 220 -5.23 9.11 6.67
C ILE A 220 -5.65 10.42 6.01
N SER A 221 -4.84 10.95 5.10
CA SER A 221 -5.14 12.21 4.40
C SER A 221 -4.22 12.47 3.20
N TRP A 222 -4.69 13.28 2.24
CA TRP A 222 -3.83 13.85 1.20
C TRP A 222 -2.99 14.98 1.78
N GLN A 223 -1.70 14.96 1.50
CA GLN A 223 -0.69 15.89 2.01
C GLN A 223 0.19 16.42 0.89
N THR A 224 0.61 17.67 0.99
CA THR A 224 1.65 18.22 0.10
C THR A 224 3.04 17.92 0.68
N LYS A 225 4.11 18.20 -0.07
CA LYS A 225 5.49 18.11 0.45
C LYS A 225 5.75 18.86 1.76
N LYS A 226 4.92 19.87 2.11
CA LYS A 226 5.01 20.61 3.38
C LYS A 226 4.75 19.77 4.62
N PHE A 227 4.13 18.59 4.46
CA PHE A 227 3.97 17.63 5.55
C PHE A 227 5.30 17.03 5.99
N PHE A 228 6.25 16.89 5.08
CA PHE A 228 7.56 16.33 5.34
C PHE A 228 8.53 17.41 5.83
N ASP A 229 9.48 17.02 6.67
CA ASP A 229 10.52 17.92 7.14
C ASP A 229 11.41 18.34 5.95
N ALA A 230 11.49 19.64 5.73
CA ALA A 230 12.10 20.20 4.52
C ALA A 230 13.63 20.06 4.46
N LYS A 231 14.28 19.52 5.51
CA LYS A 231 15.74 19.36 5.59
C LYS A 231 16.17 17.90 5.73
N SER A 232 15.24 17.01 6.06
CA SER A 232 15.52 15.60 6.27
C SER A 232 15.70 14.87 4.95
N HIS A 233 16.64 13.93 4.93
CA HIS A 233 16.76 12.95 3.86
C HIS A 233 15.62 11.94 3.97
N TYR A 234 15.05 11.56 2.83
CA TYR A 234 13.98 10.56 2.73
C TYR A 234 14.40 9.38 1.88
N ASN A 235 14.00 8.18 2.32
CA ASN A 235 14.07 6.96 1.54
C ASN A 235 12.67 6.38 1.40
N LEU A 236 12.27 6.04 0.19
CA LEU A 236 11.01 5.42 -0.14
C LEU A 236 11.27 3.98 -0.56
N LEU A 237 10.62 3.02 0.11
CA LEU A 237 10.65 1.61 -0.24
C LEU A 237 9.44 1.27 -1.10
N LEU A 238 9.72 0.78 -2.31
CA LEU A 238 8.73 0.41 -3.31
C LEU A 238 8.76 -1.11 -3.49
N VAL A 239 7.74 -1.81 -3.01
CA VAL A 239 7.60 -3.26 -3.18
C VAL A 239 7.32 -3.60 -4.64
N MET A 240 8.11 -4.52 -5.21
CA MET A 240 7.93 -4.91 -6.62
C MET A 240 6.90 -6.04 -6.75
N ASN A 241 5.94 -5.84 -7.65
CA ASN A 241 5.00 -6.88 -8.04
C ASN A 241 5.57 -7.70 -9.20
N THR A 242 6.73 -8.34 -8.98
CA THR A 242 7.26 -9.30 -9.96
C THR A 242 6.39 -10.55 -9.95
N THR A 243 5.60 -10.74 -11.00
CA THR A 243 5.13 -12.07 -11.40
C THR A 243 6.35 -12.80 -11.95
N GLY A 244 6.84 -13.80 -11.20
CA GLY A 244 7.75 -14.80 -11.76
C GLY A 244 7.06 -15.61 -12.84
#